data_AF-A0A955B3I9-F1
#
_entry.id   AF-A0A955B3I9-F1
#
_cell.length_a   1.000
_cell.length_b   1.000
_cell.length_c   1.000
_cell.angle_alpha   90.00
_cell.angle_beta   90.00
_cell.angle_gamma   90.00
#
_symmetry.space_group_name_H-M   'P 1'
#
loop_
_entity.id
_entity.type
_entity.pdbx_description
1 polymer ?
#
loop_
_entity_poly.entity_id
_entity_poly.type
_entity_poly.pdbx_seq_one_letter_code
_entity_poly.pdbx_strand_id
1 'polypeptide(L)'
;VESMPAWAERAGRLGVLDFVLRLAFCLVAPLVFVVACVMYNHFELLAVLALVVIPCGLLGNAGRSLERLEVVASWPVIGSALGFVRKLHAFYFEHAPRSFLYYLAYPVTCPLAAIRSPVARREFGLYRNFVAALVSVVAIKYAVEYSATFPPFLGVADAFGFAFMHAVLAIFGTLVLLLPITTTAFTYHFTGRRWRLRTLAALVLLVTIPAGAATYWMDRHSGGATAMARMTLEFRMENEAFRRELRAASEMFLRHHVDEVNQSLLAVPSPVVYLGEPVPTEAVAEHPELTEKYRRLVSGLATRDEADAFRVFVLRESAAAAKGEAPATTAYWIGIHATIDPPFVLAAVRPDGHYADDAIVTHWDELPSSVREHFEVDPEADAIESAPHRVAQRLMIDDWR
;
A
#
# COMPACT_ATOMS: atom_id res chain seq x y z
N VAL A 1 -8.31 -39.42 24.42
CA VAL A 1 -7.77 -39.75 23.08
C VAL A 1 -8.91 -39.49 22.12
N GLU A 2 -8.87 -38.38 21.39
CA GLU A 2 -9.90 -38.12 20.38
C GLU A 2 -9.75 -39.17 19.27
N SER A 3 -10.86 -39.80 18.88
CA SER A 3 -10.87 -40.75 17.77
C SER A 3 -10.43 -40.04 16.50
N MET A 4 -9.44 -40.59 15.80
CA MET A 4 -9.03 -40.06 14.50
C MET A 4 -10.14 -40.33 13.48
N PRO A 5 -10.41 -39.40 12.54
CA PRO A 5 -11.41 -39.65 11.51
C PRO A 5 -10.92 -40.74 10.55
N ALA A 6 -11.82 -41.60 10.07
CA ALA A 6 -11.49 -42.78 9.27
C ALA A 6 -10.73 -42.49 7.98
N TRP A 7 -10.84 -41.26 7.44
CA TRP A 7 -10.10 -40.84 6.25
C TRP A 7 -8.63 -40.51 6.55
N ALA A 8 -8.30 -40.10 7.78
CA ALA A 8 -6.94 -39.69 8.15
C ALA A 8 -5.97 -40.88 8.22
N GLU A 9 -6.46 -42.09 8.51
CA GLU A 9 -5.67 -43.33 8.53
C GLU A 9 -5.14 -43.71 7.14
N ARG A 10 -5.80 -43.26 6.06
CA ARG A 10 -5.50 -43.65 4.67
C ARG A 10 -4.55 -42.69 3.94
N ALA A 11 -4.02 -41.66 4.61
CA ALA A 11 -3.21 -40.63 3.96
C ALA A 11 -1.92 -41.22 3.33
N GLY A 12 -1.92 -41.32 1.99
CA GLY A 12 -0.95 -42.09 1.21
C GLY A 12 0.43 -41.46 0.99
N ARG A 13 1.27 -42.20 0.24
CA ARG A 13 2.72 -41.93 -0.03
C ARG A 13 3.04 -40.63 -0.79
N LEU A 14 2.05 -39.92 -1.34
CA LEU A 14 2.23 -38.57 -1.94
C LEU A 14 2.61 -37.49 -0.90
N GLY A 15 2.71 -37.86 0.38
CA GLY A 15 2.86 -36.94 1.49
C GLY A 15 4.13 -36.07 1.51
N VAL A 16 5.20 -36.40 0.77
CA VAL A 16 6.40 -35.53 0.71
C VAL A 16 6.17 -34.35 -0.23
N LEU A 17 5.71 -34.60 -1.46
CA LEU A 17 5.44 -33.53 -2.42
C LEU A 17 4.32 -32.60 -1.93
N ASP A 18 3.22 -33.16 -1.41
CA ASP A 18 2.14 -32.38 -0.81
C ASP A 18 2.62 -31.54 0.38
N PHE A 19 3.53 -32.09 1.21
CA PHE A 19 4.14 -31.34 2.31
C PHE A 19 5.01 -30.18 1.80
N VAL A 20 5.86 -30.41 0.79
CA VAL A 20 6.73 -29.37 0.22
C VAL A 20 5.89 -28.25 -0.41
N LEU A 21 4.85 -28.58 -1.17
CA LEU A 21 3.94 -27.59 -1.77
C LEU A 21 3.23 -26.75 -0.69
N ARG A 22 2.68 -27.40 0.34
CA ARG A 22 2.03 -26.70 1.45
C ARG A 22 3.01 -25.84 2.23
N LEU A 23 4.23 -26.32 2.47
CA LEU A 23 5.26 -25.57 3.18
C LEU A 23 5.68 -24.33 2.38
N ALA A 24 6.01 -24.50 1.09
CA ALA A 24 6.37 -23.39 0.20
C ALA A 24 5.24 -22.35 0.13
N PHE A 25 3.99 -22.78 -0.04
CA PHE A 25 2.85 -21.88 -0.04
C PHE A 25 2.66 -21.16 1.30
N CYS A 26 2.70 -21.88 2.43
CA CYS A 26 2.51 -21.28 3.75
C CYS A 26 3.67 -20.34 4.15
N LEU A 27 4.83 -20.43 3.51
CA LEU A 27 5.91 -19.47 3.71
C LEU A 27 5.76 -18.24 2.80
N VAL A 28 5.56 -18.46 1.50
CA VAL A 28 5.57 -17.38 0.49
C VAL A 28 4.26 -16.60 0.46
N ALA A 29 3.10 -17.27 0.46
CA ALA A 29 1.83 -16.59 0.26
C ALA A 29 1.46 -15.64 1.42
N PRO A 30 1.61 -16.01 2.71
CA PRO A 30 1.39 -15.06 3.80
C PRO A 30 2.37 -13.89 3.78
N LEU A 31 3.61 -14.11 3.37
CA LEU A 31 4.62 -13.06 3.24
C LEU A 31 4.19 -12.03 2.19
N VAL A 32 3.89 -12.48 0.96
CA VAL A 32 3.42 -11.62 -0.14
C VAL A 32 2.14 -10.90 0.27
N PHE A 33 1.19 -11.60 0.90
CA PHE A 33 -0.05 -11.00 1.36
C PHE A 33 0.16 -9.93 2.43
N VAL A 34 1.09 -10.14 3.37
CA VAL A 34 1.39 -9.16 4.41
C VAL A 34 2.03 -7.91 3.82
N VAL A 35 3.00 -8.08 2.92
CA VAL A 35 3.61 -6.96 2.19
C VAL A 35 2.54 -6.18 1.42
N ALA A 36 1.68 -6.87 0.66
CA ALA A 36 0.58 -6.23 -0.06
C ALA A 36 -0.38 -5.50 0.88
N CYS A 37 -0.81 -6.13 1.98
CA CYS A 37 -1.72 -5.47 2.92
C CYS A 37 -1.10 -4.22 3.55
N VAL A 38 0.21 -4.21 3.84
CA VAL A 38 0.87 -3.01 4.36
C VAL A 38 0.93 -1.92 3.28
N MET A 39 1.36 -2.28 2.06
CA MET A 39 1.47 -1.32 0.94
C MET A 39 0.12 -0.68 0.56
N TYR A 40 -0.98 -1.43 0.66
CA TYR A 40 -2.33 -0.96 0.37
C TYR A 40 -3.11 -0.50 1.62
N ASN A 41 -2.43 -0.34 2.76
CA ASN A 41 -3.05 0.11 4.02
C ASN A 41 -4.27 -0.75 4.47
N HIS A 42 -4.25 -2.05 4.21
CA HIS A 42 -5.28 -3.03 4.57
C HIS A 42 -4.97 -3.77 5.90
N PHE A 43 -4.77 -3.02 6.98
CA PHE A 43 -4.47 -3.58 8.30
C PHE A 43 -5.58 -4.48 8.85
N GLU A 44 -6.84 -4.26 8.46
CA GLU A 44 -7.97 -5.10 8.80
C GLU A 44 -7.82 -6.55 8.29
N LEU A 45 -7.22 -6.72 7.11
CA LEU A 45 -6.98 -8.03 6.52
C LEU A 45 -5.83 -8.77 7.23
N LEU A 46 -4.83 -8.03 7.72
CA LEU A 46 -3.77 -8.57 8.58
C LEU A 46 -4.35 -9.08 9.90
N ALA A 47 -5.31 -8.35 10.48
CA ALA A 47 -6.01 -8.79 11.68
C ALA A 47 -6.82 -10.08 11.43
N VAL A 48 -7.50 -10.19 10.28
CA VAL A 48 -8.19 -11.43 9.87
C VAL A 48 -7.20 -12.57 9.68
N LEU A 49 -6.05 -12.34 9.03
CA LEU A 49 -5.00 -13.34 8.87
C LEU A 49 -4.50 -13.84 10.23
N ALA A 50 -4.17 -12.95 11.16
CA ALA A 50 -3.74 -13.30 12.50
C ALA A 50 -4.82 -14.10 13.25
N LEU A 51 -6.08 -13.64 13.17
CA LEU A 51 -7.25 -14.29 13.78
C LEU A 51 -7.51 -15.69 13.24
N VAL A 52 -7.05 -16.03 12.03
CA VAL A 52 -7.18 -17.37 11.44
C VAL A 52 -5.94 -18.22 11.72
N VAL A 53 -4.73 -17.69 11.46
CA VAL A 53 -3.47 -18.43 11.57
C VAL A 53 -3.19 -18.83 13.03
N ILE A 54 -3.42 -17.94 14.00
CA ILE A 54 -3.14 -18.21 15.41
C ILE A 54 -4.02 -19.37 15.92
N PRO A 55 -5.37 -19.34 15.81
CA PRO A 55 -6.18 -20.48 16.21
C PRO A 55 -5.86 -21.75 15.44
N CYS A 56 -5.55 -21.66 14.13
CA CYS A 56 -5.14 -22.81 13.34
C CYS A 56 -3.87 -23.47 13.89
N GLY A 57 -2.86 -22.69 14.27
CA GLY A 57 -1.64 -23.21 14.92
C GLY A 57 -1.90 -23.83 16.30
N LEU A 58 -2.93 -23.34 17.00
CA LEU A 58 -3.35 -23.80 18.32
C LEU A 58 -4.34 -24.97 18.31
N LEU A 59 -4.87 -25.39 17.14
CA LEU A 59 -5.85 -26.48 17.03
C LEU A 59 -5.42 -27.76 17.76
N GLY A 60 -4.12 -28.06 17.82
CA GLY A 60 -3.60 -29.24 18.55
C GLY A 60 -3.78 -29.22 20.08
N ASN A 61 -4.09 -28.06 20.66
CA ASN A 61 -4.44 -27.86 22.07
C ASN A 61 -5.88 -27.39 22.26
N ALA A 62 -6.68 -27.35 21.17
CA ALA A 62 -7.97 -26.69 21.12
C ALA A 62 -8.91 -27.10 22.25
N GLY A 63 -9.00 -28.38 22.63
CA GLY A 63 -9.87 -28.78 23.75
C GLY A 63 -9.60 -28.00 25.03
N ARG A 64 -8.34 -27.91 25.48
CA ARG A 64 -7.97 -27.17 26.70
C ARG A 64 -7.84 -25.65 26.48
N SER A 65 -7.45 -25.24 25.29
CA SER A 65 -7.25 -23.82 24.96
C SER A 65 -8.57 -23.12 24.68
N LEU A 66 -9.56 -23.77 24.05
CA LEU A 66 -10.88 -23.22 23.78
C LEU A 66 -11.68 -22.99 25.06
N GLU A 67 -11.56 -23.88 26.04
CA GLU A 67 -12.17 -23.69 27.38
C GLU A 67 -11.59 -22.44 28.07
N ARG A 68 -10.25 -22.25 28.03
CA ARG A 68 -9.62 -21.02 28.55
C ARG A 68 -9.98 -19.77 27.75
N LEU A 69 -10.34 -19.94 26.48
CA LEU A 69 -10.78 -18.86 25.61
C LEU A 69 -12.27 -18.54 25.76
N GLU A 70 -13.04 -19.18 26.66
CA GLU A 70 -14.45 -18.82 26.88
C GLU A 70 -14.62 -17.34 27.26
N VAL A 71 -13.70 -16.78 28.05
CA VAL A 71 -13.67 -15.33 28.35
C VAL A 71 -13.50 -14.51 27.08
N VAL A 72 -12.63 -14.95 26.16
CA VAL A 72 -12.36 -14.26 24.89
C VAL A 72 -13.50 -14.47 23.88
N ALA A 73 -14.21 -15.61 23.96
CA ALA A 73 -15.35 -15.93 23.11
C ALA A 73 -16.57 -15.03 23.40
N SER A 74 -16.60 -14.33 24.54
CA SER A 74 -17.60 -13.31 24.83
C SER A 74 -17.54 -12.11 23.88
N TRP A 75 -16.39 -11.87 23.24
CA TRP A 75 -16.25 -10.80 22.27
C TRP A 75 -16.92 -11.20 20.95
N PRO A 76 -17.84 -10.41 20.39
CA PRO A 76 -18.70 -10.82 19.27
C PRO A 76 -17.90 -11.25 18.03
N VAL A 77 -16.80 -10.56 17.74
CA VAL A 77 -15.93 -10.86 16.59
C VAL A 77 -15.17 -12.18 16.81
N ILE A 78 -14.56 -12.35 17.98
CA ILE A 78 -13.75 -13.54 18.27
C ILE A 78 -14.64 -14.76 18.46
N GLY A 79 -15.78 -14.62 19.14
CA GLY A 79 -16.79 -15.67 19.29
C GLY A 79 -17.31 -16.16 17.94
N SER A 80 -17.59 -15.24 17.00
CA SER A 80 -17.99 -15.59 15.63
C SER A 80 -16.90 -16.37 14.89
N ALA A 81 -15.64 -15.92 14.96
CA ALA A 81 -14.51 -16.60 14.35
C ALA A 81 -14.26 -18.00 14.93
N LEU A 82 -14.32 -18.14 16.27
CA LEU A 82 -14.22 -19.43 16.94
C LEU A 82 -15.39 -20.35 16.57
N GLY A 83 -16.60 -19.81 16.48
CA GLY A 83 -17.79 -20.53 16.00
C GLY A 83 -17.63 -21.04 14.56
N PHE A 84 -17.03 -20.24 13.68
CA PHE A 84 -16.68 -20.65 12.32
C PHE A 84 -15.66 -21.79 12.32
N VAL A 85 -14.57 -21.68 13.08
CA VAL A 85 -13.54 -22.73 13.20
C VAL A 85 -14.14 -24.03 13.74
N ARG A 86 -15.04 -23.97 14.75
CA ARG A 86 -15.74 -25.14 15.29
C ARG A 86 -16.62 -25.83 14.24
N LYS A 87 -17.37 -25.06 13.43
CA LYS A 87 -18.20 -25.62 12.36
C LYS A 87 -17.36 -26.26 11.24
N LEU A 88 -16.25 -25.62 10.86
CA LEU A 88 -15.30 -26.22 9.90
C LEU A 88 -14.64 -27.48 10.46
N HIS A 89 -14.28 -27.48 11.74
CA HIS A 89 -13.72 -28.65 12.40
C HIS A 89 -14.70 -29.84 12.33
N ALA A 90 -15.97 -29.62 12.71
CA ALA A 90 -17.00 -30.65 12.62
C ALA A 90 -17.19 -31.15 11.18
N PHE A 91 -17.22 -30.24 10.21
CA PHE A 91 -17.35 -30.58 8.80
C PHE A 91 -16.17 -31.43 8.29
N TYR A 92 -14.93 -31.04 8.58
CA TYR A 92 -13.75 -31.76 8.14
C TYR A 92 -13.46 -33.04 8.94
N PHE A 93 -14.06 -33.19 10.11
CA PHE A 93 -14.06 -34.46 10.83
C PHE A 93 -14.85 -35.52 10.03
N GLU A 94 -16.02 -35.16 9.52
CA GLU A 94 -16.89 -36.05 8.74
C GLU A 94 -16.42 -36.21 7.27
N HIS A 95 -15.82 -35.17 6.70
CA HIS A 95 -15.44 -35.12 5.29
C HIS A 95 -13.96 -34.80 5.12
N ALA A 96 -13.23 -35.64 4.37
CA ALA A 96 -11.84 -35.35 4.06
C ALA A 96 -11.72 -34.03 3.27
N PRO A 97 -10.79 -33.13 3.65
CA PRO A 97 -10.50 -31.96 2.84
C PRO A 97 -10.02 -32.41 1.46
N ARG A 98 -10.40 -31.65 0.42
CA ARG A 98 -9.99 -31.93 -0.96
C ARG A 98 -8.49 -31.67 -1.16
N SER A 99 -8.00 -31.90 -2.38
CA SER A 99 -6.60 -31.64 -2.71
C SER A 99 -6.21 -30.18 -2.44
N PHE A 100 -4.94 -29.95 -2.11
CA PHE A 100 -4.43 -28.60 -1.88
C PHE A 100 -4.71 -27.64 -3.06
N LEU A 101 -4.52 -28.12 -4.29
CA LEU A 101 -4.78 -27.35 -5.52
C LEU A 101 -6.25 -26.95 -5.68
N TYR A 102 -7.19 -27.77 -5.18
CA TYR A 102 -8.60 -27.39 -5.17
C TYR A 102 -8.83 -26.12 -4.35
N TYR A 103 -8.16 -25.99 -3.19
CA TYR A 103 -8.28 -24.83 -2.33
C TYR A 103 -7.49 -23.61 -2.83
N LEU A 104 -6.38 -23.83 -3.54
CA LEU A 104 -5.64 -22.73 -4.16
C LEU A 104 -6.49 -22.01 -5.21
N ALA A 105 -7.25 -22.78 -6.00
CA ALA A 105 -8.18 -22.26 -7.00
C ALA A 105 -9.63 -22.17 -6.49
N TYR A 106 -9.85 -22.16 -5.16
CA TYR A 106 -11.18 -22.25 -4.55
C TYR A 106 -12.20 -21.23 -5.08
N PRO A 107 -11.85 -19.94 -5.29
CA PRO A 107 -12.80 -18.97 -5.81
C PRO A 107 -13.45 -19.39 -7.14
N VAL A 108 -12.76 -20.20 -7.94
CA VAL A 108 -13.24 -20.70 -9.24
C VAL A 108 -13.74 -22.15 -9.12
N THR A 109 -13.00 -23.02 -8.43
CA THR A 109 -13.32 -24.46 -8.35
C THR A 109 -14.54 -24.73 -7.48
N CYS A 110 -14.78 -23.96 -6.43
CA CYS A 110 -15.88 -24.19 -5.51
C CYS A 110 -17.25 -23.93 -6.16
N PRO A 111 -17.51 -22.81 -6.85
CA PRO A 111 -18.78 -22.62 -7.56
C PRO A 111 -19.08 -23.75 -8.54
N LEU A 112 -18.08 -24.17 -9.32
CA LEU A 112 -18.21 -25.29 -10.27
C LEU A 112 -18.50 -26.62 -9.58
N ALA A 113 -17.87 -26.87 -8.43
CA ALA A 113 -18.09 -28.06 -7.63
C ALA A 113 -19.44 -28.06 -6.89
N ALA A 114 -19.89 -26.89 -6.42
CA ALA A 114 -21.15 -26.72 -5.70
C ALA A 114 -22.36 -27.07 -6.58
N ILE A 115 -22.29 -26.81 -7.88
CA ILE A 115 -23.34 -27.22 -8.83
C ILE A 115 -23.56 -28.75 -8.80
N ARG A 116 -22.48 -29.54 -8.69
CA ARG A 116 -22.53 -31.01 -8.82
C ARG A 116 -22.53 -31.77 -7.50
N SER A 117 -21.90 -31.23 -6.45
CA SER A 117 -21.64 -31.96 -5.20
C SER A 117 -22.40 -31.34 -4.01
N PRO A 118 -23.26 -32.11 -3.31
CA PRO A 118 -23.93 -31.62 -2.10
C PRO A 118 -22.93 -31.33 -0.96
N VAL A 119 -21.82 -32.07 -0.91
CA VAL A 119 -20.73 -31.83 0.06
C VAL A 119 -20.07 -30.47 -0.20
N ALA A 120 -19.77 -30.16 -1.47
CA ALA A 120 -19.22 -28.85 -1.83
C ALA A 120 -20.19 -27.70 -1.52
N ARG A 121 -21.51 -27.90 -1.68
CA ARG A 121 -22.51 -26.89 -1.29
C ARG A 121 -22.52 -26.62 0.21
N ARG A 122 -22.41 -27.68 1.03
CA ARG A 122 -22.31 -27.54 2.49
C ARG A 122 -21.03 -26.81 2.89
N GLU A 123 -19.90 -27.19 2.30
CA GLU A 123 -18.61 -26.50 2.51
C GLU A 123 -18.70 -25.02 2.11
N PHE A 124 -19.23 -24.72 0.93
CA PHE A 124 -19.45 -23.37 0.44
C PHE A 124 -20.35 -22.57 1.38
N GLY A 125 -21.41 -23.18 1.91
CA GLY A 125 -22.30 -22.54 2.89
C GLY A 125 -21.60 -22.11 4.18
N LEU A 126 -20.59 -22.87 4.63
CA LEU A 126 -19.75 -22.48 5.77
C LEU A 126 -18.89 -21.26 5.43
N TYR A 127 -18.23 -21.29 4.27
CA TYR A 127 -17.39 -20.19 3.81
C TYR A 127 -18.18 -18.94 3.41
N ARG A 128 -19.45 -19.07 3.00
CA ARG A 128 -20.31 -17.93 2.68
C ARG A 128 -20.42 -16.95 3.85
N ASN A 129 -20.55 -17.44 5.08
CA ASN A 129 -20.64 -16.57 6.25
C ASN A 129 -19.31 -15.86 6.53
N PHE A 130 -18.19 -16.55 6.29
CA PHE A 130 -16.86 -15.96 6.40
C PHE A 130 -16.63 -14.89 5.31
N VAL A 131 -16.97 -15.18 4.06
CA VAL A 131 -16.93 -14.23 2.94
C VAL A 131 -17.83 -13.04 3.21
N ALA A 132 -19.04 -13.25 3.71
CA ALA A 132 -19.95 -12.17 4.06
C ALA A 132 -19.36 -11.26 5.15
N ALA A 133 -18.75 -11.84 6.19
CA ALA A 133 -18.07 -11.07 7.22
C ALA A 133 -16.88 -10.27 6.65
N LEU A 134 -16.09 -10.87 5.77
CA LEU A 134 -14.97 -10.20 5.09
C LEU A 134 -15.46 -9.04 4.22
N VAL A 135 -16.50 -9.27 3.41
CA VAL A 135 -17.17 -8.25 2.60
C VAL A 135 -17.66 -7.12 3.49
N SER A 136 -18.29 -7.42 4.63
CA SER A 136 -18.78 -6.40 5.56
C SER A 136 -17.65 -5.55 6.14
N VAL A 137 -16.53 -6.16 6.55
CA VAL A 137 -15.36 -5.42 7.08
C VAL A 137 -14.82 -4.45 6.03
N VAL A 138 -14.62 -4.94 4.80
CA VAL A 138 -14.13 -4.12 3.69
C VAL A 138 -15.13 -3.02 3.32
N ALA A 139 -16.42 -3.33 3.26
CA ALA A 139 -17.47 -2.36 2.94
C ALA A 139 -17.60 -1.26 4.01
N ILE A 140 -17.54 -1.62 5.31
CA ILE A 140 -17.57 -0.65 6.40
C ILE A 140 -16.35 0.27 6.33
N LYS A 141 -15.16 -0.29 6.08
CA LYS A 141 -13.94 0.50 5.89
C LYS A 141 -14.12 1.55 4.80
N TYR A 142 -14.51 1.13 3.59
CA TYR A 142 -14.72 2.06 2.48
C TYR A 142 -15.85 3.06 2.76
N ALA A 143 -16.90 2.68 3.48
CA ALA A 143 -17.97 3.59 3.85
C ALA A 143 -17.49 4.70 4.82
N VAL A 144 -16.65 4.33 5.79
CA VAL A 144 -16.05 5.29 6.76
C VAL A 144 -15.00 6.17 6.07
N GLU A 145 -14.18 5.57 5.20
CA GLU A 145 -13.14 6.26 4.45
C GLU A 145 -13.70 7.08 3.28
N TYR A 146 -14.97 6.91 2.91
CA TYR A 146 -15.53 7.51 1.70
C TYR A 146 -15.39 9.04 1.69
N SER A 147 -15.80 9.69 2.78
CA SER A 147 -15.75 11.15 2.88
C SER A 147 -14.33 11.71 2.96
N ALA A 148 -13.39 10.92 3.48
CA ALA A 148 -11.99 11.30 3.57
C ALA A 148 -11.23 11.06 2.27
N THR A 149 -11.59 10.00 1.53
CA THR A 149 -10.82 9.46 0.39
C THR A 149 -11.38 9.88 -0.96
N PHE A 150 -12.67 10.21 -1.05
CA PHE A 150 -13.30 10.67 -2.29
C PHE A 150 -13.85 12.11 -2.14
N PRO A 151 -12.99 13.12 -1.90
CA PRO A 151 -13.36 14.55 -1.96
C PRO A 151 -13.90 14.89 -3.37
N PRO A 152 -14.54 16.06 -3.58
CA PRO A 152 -15.67 16.25 -4.53
C PRO A 152 -15.35 16.05 -6.02
N PHE A 153 -14.11 15.72 -6.38
CA PHE A 153 -13.62 15.57 -7.74
C PHE A 153 -13.83 14.17 -8.33
N LEU A 154 -14.02 13.13 -7.51
CA LEU A 154 -14.33 11.78 -8.01
C LEU A 154 -15.85 11.61 -8.14
N GLY A 155 -16.31 11.23 -9.33
CA GLY A 155 -17.70 10.84 -9.54
C GLY A 155 -18.05 9.64 -8.65
N VAL A 156 -19.30 9.58 -8.16
CA VAL A 156 -19.79 8.46 -7.33
C VAL A 156 -19.59 7.12 -8.03
N ALA A 157 -19.73 7.07 -9.36
CA ALA A 157 -19.53 5.87 -10.15
C ALA A 157 -18.06 5.42 -10.17
N ASP A 158 -17.12 6.36 -10.31
CA ASP A 158 -15.68 6.06 -10.34
C ASP A 158 -15.19 5.63 -8.96
N ALA A 159 -15.63 6.34 -7.91
CA ALA A 159 -15.36 5.98 -6.53
C ALA A 159 -15.89 4.58 -6.20
N PHE A 160 -17.11 4.26 -6.62
CA PHE A 160 -17.69 2.93 -6.44
C PHE A 160 -16.93 1.86 -7.24
N GLY A 161 -16.58 2.12 -8.51
CA GLY A 161 -15.83 1.18 -9.35
C GLY A 161 -14.46 0.86 -8.75
N PHE A 162 -13.76 1.88 -8.28
CA PHE A 162 -12.48 1.76 -7.60
C PHE A 162 -12.59 0.97 -6.30
N ALA A 163 -13.52 1.34 -5.41
CA ALA A 163 -13.76 0.63 -4.14
C ALA A 163 -14.19 -0.83 -4.38
N PHE A 164 -15.02 -1.08 -5.39
CA PHE A 164 -15.47 -2.41 -5.77
C PHE A 164 -14.31 -3.28 -6.26
N MET A 165 -13.47 -2.76 -7.16
CA MET A 165 -12.30 -3.49 -7.67
C MET A 165 -11.33 -3.87 -6.55
N HIS A 166 -11.05 -2.93 -5.63
CA HIS A 166 -10.20 -3.20 -4.48
C HIS A 166 -10.83 -4.22 -3.53
N ALA A 167 -12.13 -4.12 -3.26
CA ALA A 167 -12.83 -5.09 -2.44
C ALA A 167 -12.75 -6.49 -3.05
N VAL A 168 -12.93 -6.62 -4.36
CA VAL A 168 -12.79 -7.89 -5.10
C VAL A 168 -11.37 -8.44 -4.95
N LEU A 169 -10.33 -7.63 -5.17
CA LEU A 169 -8.93 -8.05 -5.05
C LEU A 169 -8.60 -8.48 -3.61
N ALA A 170 -9.01 -7.70 -2.62
CA ALA A 170 -8.83 -7.97 -1.20
C ALA A 170 -9.51 -9.29 -0.79
N ILE A 171 -10.78 -9.48 -1.17
CA ILE A 171 -11.54 -10.70 -0.88
C ILE A 171 -10.91 -11.90 -1.57
N PHE A 172 -10.58 -11.78 -2.86
CA PHE A 172 -9.98 -12.86 -3.64
C PHE A 172 -8.63 -13.27 -3.07
N GLY A 173 -7.73 -12.31 -2.82
CA GLY A 173 -6.41 -12.56 -2.23
C GLY A 173 -6.52 -13.21 -0.85
N THR A 174 -7.45 -12.73 -0.02
CA THR A 174 -7.71 -13.30 1.31
C THR A 174 -8.22 -14.75 1.21
N LEU A 175 -9.12 -15.06 0.28
CA LEU A 175 -9.62 -16.43 0.10
C LEU A 175 -8.55 -17.38 -0.43
N VAL A 176 -7.82 -16.96 -1.48
CA VAL A 176 -6.72 -17.74 -2.05
C VAL A 176 -5.66 -18.05 -0.99
N LEU A 177 -5.44 -17.13 -0.04
CA LEU A 177 -4.50 -17.34 1.06
C LEU A 177 -5.06 -18.22 2.18
N LEU A 178 -6.22 -17.86 2.74
CA LEU A 178 -6.70 -18.43 4.00
C LEU A 178 -7.23 -19.86 3.83
N LEU A 179 -7.82 -20.19 2.68
CA LEU A 179 -8.43 -21.50 2.47
C LEU A 179 -7.40 -22.63 2.43
N PRO A 180 -6.28 -22.51 1.68
CA PRO A 180 -5.23 -23.53 1.72
C PRO A 180 -4.54 -23.64 3.10
N ILE A 181 -4.40 -22.53 3.83
CA ILE A 181 -3.82 -22.53 5.18
C ILE A 181 -4.73 -23.25 6.17
N THR A 182 -6.01 -22.87 6.22
CA THR A 182 -6.99 -23.49 7.14
C THR A 182 -7.15 -24.98 6.87
N THR A 183 -7.28 -25.38 5.61
CA THR A 183 -7.39 -26.80 5.24
C THR A 183 -6.10 -27.58 5.50
N THR A 184 -4.94 -26.96 5.35
CA THR A 184 -3.66 -27.55 5.78
C THR A 184 -3.59 -27.73 7.29
N ALA A 185 -4.06 -26.75 8.06
CA ALA A 185 -4.12 -26.84 9.50
C ALA A 185 -5.02 -27.99 9.97
N PHE A 186 -6.22 -28.11 9.40
CA PHE A 186 -7.12 -29.23 9.68
C PHE A 186 -6.53 -30.58 9.26
N THR A 187 -5.91 -30.66 8.08
CA THR A 187 -5.27 -31.89 7.60
C THR A 187 -4.19 -32.37 8.57
N TYR A 188 -3.30 -31.49 9.04
CA TYR A 188 -2.26 -31.86 10.00
C TYR A 188 -2.80 -32.11 11.41
N HIS A 189 -3.87 -31.42 11.80
CA HIS A 189 -4.54 -31.67 13.07
C HIS A 189 -5.13 -33.09 13.11
N PHE A 190 -5.95 -33.46 12.12
CA PHE A 190 -6.63 -34.76 12.09
C PHE A 190 -5.71 -35.94 11.81
N THR A 191 -4.58 -35.73 11.12
CA THR A 191 -3.55 -36.76 10.91
C THR A 191 -2.60 -36.92 12.11
N GLY A 192 -2.84 -36.22 13.22
CA GLY A 192 -2.02 -36.30 14.44
C GLY A 192 -0.64 -35.63 14.31
N ARG A 193 -0.34 -34.95 13.20
CA ARG A 193 0.96 -34.31 12.92
C ARG A 193 1.07 -32.92 13.56
N ARG A 194 0.72 -32.81 14.85
CA ARG A 194 0.60 -31.55 15.60
C ARG A 194 1.90 -30.72 15.61
N TRP A 195 3.07 -31.37 15.65
CA TRP A 195 4.35 -30.66 15.62
C TRP A 195 4.61 -29.97 14.28
N ARG A 196 4.22 -30.59 13.15
CA ARG A 196 4.32 -29.97 11.81
C ARG A 196 3.42 -28.75 11.67
N LEU A 197 2.23 -28.82 12.26
CA LEU A 197 1.31 -27.67 12.31
C LEU A 197 1.90 -26.50 13.10
N ARG A 198 2.44 -26.77 14.31
CA ARG A 198 3.03 -25.73 15.16
C ARG A 198 4.28 -25.12 14.54
N THR A 199 5.15 -25.93 13.93
CA THR A 199 6.34 -25.44 13.23
C THR A 199 5.96 -24.60 12.03
N LEU A 200 4.97 -25.03 11.23
CA LEU A 200 4.48 -24.24 10.10
C LEU A 200 3.87 -22.91 10.56
N ALA A 201 3.00 -22.91 11.57
CA ALA A 201 2.42 -21.68 12.11
C ALA A 201 3.50 -20.74 12.69
N ALA A 202 4.47 -21.28 13.44
CA ALA A 202 5.58 -20.50 13.99
C ALA A 202 6.46 -19.91 12.88
N LEU A 203 6.78 -20.68 11.83
CA LEU A 203 7.54 -20.22 10.68
C LEU A 203 6.79 -19.13 9.91
N VAL A 204 5.48 -19.29 9.68
CA VAL A 204 4.66 -18.24 9.05
C VAL A 204 4.78 -16.95 9.85
N LEU A 205 4.52 -16.99 11.16
CA LEU A 205 4.57 -15.80 12.02
C LEU A 205 5.99 -15.20 12.09
N LEU A 206 7.02 -16.04 12.16
CA LEU A 206 8.42 -15.61 12.20
C LEU A 206 8.84 -14.88 10.93
N VAL A 207 8.27 -15.22 9.77
CA VAL A 207 8.58 -14.57 8.49
C VAL A 207 7.68 -13.36 8.26
N THR A 208 6.39 -13.47 8.53
CA THR A 208 5.43 -12.41 8.23
C THR A 208 5.53 -11.21 9.16
N ILE A 209 5.78 -11.40 10.46
CA ILE A 209 5.85 -10.28 11.41
C ILE A 209 7.03 -9.34 11.08
N PRO A 210 8.28 -9.83 10.92
CA PRO A 210 9.40 -8.97 10.56
C PRO A 210 9.24 -8.34 9.17
N ALA A 211 8.71 -9.09 8.20
CA ALA A 211 8.49 -8.54 6.86
C ALA A 211 7.42 -7.43 6.87
N GLY A 212 6.31 -7.62 7.60
CA GLY A 212 5.30 -6.59 7.77
C GLY A 212 5.85 -5.36 8.49
N ALA A 213 6.65 -5.57 9.55
CA ALA A 213 7.30 -4.47 10.27
C ALA A 213 8.33 -3.72 9.41
N ALA A 214 9.14 -4.44 8.64
CA ALA A 214 10.12 -3.86 7.72
C ALA A 214 9.42 -3.08 6.60
N THR A 215 8.38 -3.65 5.99
CA THR A 215 7.59 -2.95 4.95
C THR A 215 6.93 -1.70 5.52
N TYR A 216 6.35 -1.78 6.71
CA TYR A 216 5.72 -0.62 7.38
C TYR A 216 6.75 0.46 7.72
N TRP A 217 7.93 0.05 8.19
CA TRP A 217 9.03 0.98 8.49
C TRP A 217 9.55 1.65 7.22
N MET A 218 9.76 0.88 6.14
CA MET A 218 10.20 1.40 4.84
C MET A 218 9.16 2.36 4.25
N ASP A 219 7.88 2.00 4.27
CA ASP A 219 6.79 2.87 3.81
C ASP A 219 6.80 4.20 4.58
N ARG A 220 6.89 4.15 5.91
CA ARG A 220 6.91 5.35 6.77
C ARG A 220 8.19 6.21 6.65
N HIS A 221 9.35 5.60 6.39
CA HIS A 221 10.63 6.32 6.30
C HIS A 221 11.01 6.70 4.87
N SER A 222 10.36 6.10 3.86
CA SER A 222 10.58 6.48 2.46
C SER A 222 10.22 7.93 2.19
N GLY A 223 9.55 8.61 3.14
CA GLY A 223 9.22 10.02 3.05
C GLY A 223 8.55 10.28 1.72
N GLY A 224 7.60 9.45 1.32
CA GLY A 224 6.83 9.55 0.09
C GLY A 224 5.42 9.04 0.32
N ALA A 225 4.51 9.37 -0.59
CA ALA A 225 3.16 8.84 -0.55
C ALA A 225 3.17 7.31 -0.62
N THR A 226 2.24 6.68 0.12
CA THR A 226 2.00 5.24 0.04
C THR A 226 1.64 4.84 -1.39
N ALA A 227 1.83 3.57 -1.77
CA ALA A 227 1.50 3.10 -3.12
C ALA A 227 0.03 3.42 -3.50
N MET A 228 -0.87 3.28 -2.52
CA MET A 228 -2.28 3.62 -2.67
C MET A 228 -2.53 5.12 -2.87
N ALA A 229 -1.85 5.96 -2.10
CA ALA A 229 -1.93 7.41 -2.24
C ALA A 229 -1.40 7.87 -3.60
N ARG A 230 -0.34 7.23 -4.14
CA ARG A 230 0.16 7.50 -5.50
C ARG A 230 -0.88 7.18 -6.57
N MET A 231 -1.43 5.96 -6.54
CA MET A 231 -2.46 5.54 -7.50
C MET A 231 -3.70 6.46 -7.42
N THR A 232 -4.12 6.83 -6.21
CA THR A 232 -5.27 7.74 -6.03
C THR A 232 -4.97 9.14 -6.53
N LEU A 233 -3.76 9.65 -6.27
CA LEU A 233 -3.32 10.95 -6.76
C LEU A 233 -3.21 10.97 -8.28
N GLU A 234 -2.70 9.91 -8.91
CA GLU A 234 -2.67 9.74 -10.38
C GLU A 234 -4.08 9.85 -10.97
N PHE A 235 -5.04 9.08 -10.46
CA PHE A 235 -6.43 9.17 -10.90
C PHE A 235 -7.03 10.57 -10.70
N ARG A 236 -6.65 11.29 -9.64
CA ARG A 236 -7.11 12.66 -9.42
C ARG A 236 -6.46 13.66 -10.38
N MET A 237 -5.20 13.45 -10.73
CA MET A 237 -4.49 14.30 -11.71
C MET A 237 -5.10 14.19 -13.11
N GLU A 238 -5.75 13.07 -13.45
CA GLU A 238 -6.56 12.97 -14.68
C GLU A 238 -7.72 13.97 -14.69
N ASN A 239 -8.24 14.37 -13.53
CA ASN A 239 -9.34 15.32 -13.41
C ASN A 239 -8.87 16.78 -13.56
N GLU A 240 -9.40 17.47 -14.57
CA GLU A 240 -9.08 18.88 -14.87
C GLU A 240 -9.49 19.86 -13.75
N ALA A 241 -10.58 19.60 -13.03
CA ALA A 241 -10.98 20.45 -11.91
C ALA A 241 -9.98 20.35 -10.75
N PHE A 242 -9.54 19.14 -10.41
CA PHE A 242 -8.53 18.92 -9.38
C PHE A 242 -7.20 19.58 -9.76
N ARG A 243 -6.75 19.42 -11.01
CA ARG A 243 -5.54 20.08 -11.53
C ARG A 243 -5.60 21.59 -11.41
N ARG A 244 -6.71 22.22 -11.79
CA ARG A 244 -6.88 23.67 -11.68
C ARG A 244 -6.85 24.16 -10.23
N GLU A 245 -7.48 23.45 -9.30
CA GLU A 245 -7.46 23.82 -7.88
C GLU A 245 -6.08 23.60 -7.25
N LEU A 246 -5.42 22.49 -7.56
CA LEU A 246 -4.06 22.21 -7.11
C LEU A 246 -3.07 23.24 -7.65
N ARG A 247 -3.22 23.64 -8.92
CA ARG A 247 -2.45 24.73 -9.53
C ARG A 247 -2.67 26.03 -8.77
N ALA A 248 -3.91 26.47 -8.61
CA ALA A 248 -4.22 27.71 -7.90
C ALA A 248 -3.66 27.74 -6.47
N ALA A 249 -3.73 26.61 -5.75
CA ALA A 249 -3.15 26.46 -4.43
C ALA A 249 -1.60 26.54 -4.47
N SER A 250 -0.97 25.88 -5.44
CA SER A 250 0.48 25.91 -5.66
C SER A 250 0.97 27.33 -5.95
N GLU A 251 0.29 28.04 -6.85
CA GLU A 251 0.63 29.41 -7.25
C GLU A 251 0.48 30.38 -6.07
N MET A 252 -0.62 30.28 -5.33
CA MET A 252 -0.85 31.10 -4.14
C MET A 252 0.25 30.86 -3.09
N PHE A 253 0.62 29.60 -2.86
CA PHE A 253 1.67 29.23 -1.92
C PHE A 253 3.03 29.80 -2.33
N LEU A 254 3.43 29.59 -3.58
CA LEU A 254 4.72 30.04 -4.09
C LEU A 254 4.82 31.58 -4.08
N ARG A 255 3.77 32.28 -4.53
CA ARG A 255 3.71 33.75 -4.49
C ARG A 255 3.82 34.30 -3.06
N HIS A 256 3.25 33.60 -2.08
CA HIS A 256 3.31 34.05 -0.68
C HIS A 256 4.68 33.85 -0.05
N HIS A 257 5.36 32.73 -0.34
CA HIS A 257 6.61 32.36 0.32
C HIS A 257 7.87 32.76 -0.44
N VAL A 258 7.78 33.19 -1.71
CA VAL A 258 8.97 33.59 -2.48
C VAL A 258 9.74 34.73 -1.83
N ASP A 259 9.04 35.74 -1.32
CA ASP A 259 9.68 36.88 -0.66
C ASP A 259 10.33 36.48 0.68
N GLU A 260 9.67 35.62 1.46
CA GLU A 260 10.19 35.10 2.74
C GLU A 260 11.47 34.28 2.53
N VAL A 261 11.49 33.44 1.50
CA VAL A 261 12.66 32.62 1.15
C VAL A 261 13.79 33.47 0.60
N ASN A 262 13.50 34.40 -0.31
CA ASN A 262 14.51 35.31 -0.83
C ASN A 262 15.13 36.15 0.30
N GLN A 263 14.33 36.70 1.21
CA GLN A 263 14.83 37.48 2.35
C GLN A 263 15.65 36.62 3.33
N SER A 264 15.17 35.43 3.68
CA SER A 264 15.88 34.54 4.62
C SER A 264 17.19 34.02 4.04
N LEU A 265 17.23 33.67 2.75
CA LEU A 265 18.45 33.18 2.09
C LEU A 265 19.46 34.29 1.78
N LEU A 266 19.02 35.54 1.59
CA LEU A 266 19.90 36.70 1.48
C LEU A 266 20.51 37.10 2.83
N ALA A 267 19.82 36.80 3.95
CA ALA A 267 20.27 37.15 5.29
C ALA A 267 21.34 36.22 5.88
N VAL A 268 21.64 35.08 5.23
CA VAL A 268 22.64 34.11 5.70
C VAL A 268 23.94 34.25 4.89
N PRO A 269 24.97 34.98 5.39
CA PRO A 269 26.23 35.19 4.68
C PRO A 269 27.17 33.96 4.65
N SER A 270 26.72 32.80 5.13
CA SER A 270 27.50 31.56 5.24
C SER A 270 26.80 30.42 4.48
N PRO A 271 27.50 29.35 4.06
CA PRO A 271 26.85 28.19 3.45
C PRO A 271 25.68 27.74 4.34
N VAL A 272 24.49 27.66 3.76
CA VAL A 272 23.31 27.20 4.48
C VAL A 272 23.63 25.81 5.02
N VAL A 273 23.69 25.68 6.34
CA VAL A 273 23.90 24.41 7.02
C VAL A 273 22.52 23.86 7.34
N TYR A 274 21.96 23.04 6.45
CA TYR A 274 20.71 22.33 6.73
C TYR A 274 21.06 21.04 7.50
N LEU A 275 20.49 20.86 8.69
CA LEU A 275 20.73 19.68 9.56
C LEU A 275 22.19 19.40 9.93
N GLY A 276 23.05 20.43 9.97
CA GLY A 276 24.46 20.29 10.35
C GLY A 276 25.40 19.97 9.19
N GLU A 277 24.90 19.80 7.97
CA GLU A 277 25.73 19.59 6.78
C GLU A 277 25.69 20.81 5.84
N PRO A 278 26.84 21.25 5.29
CA PRO A 278 26.87 22.33 4.31
C PRO A 278 26.12 21.91 3.04
N VAL A 279 25.07 22.65 2.67
CA VAL A 279 24.34 22.42 1.44
C VAL A 279 25.29 22.62 0.25
N PRO A 280 25.45 21.62 -0.65
CA PRO A 280 26.30 21.77 -1.82
C PRO A 280 25.89 22.99 -2.62
N THR A 281 26.87 23.74 -3.11
CA THR A 281 26.67 25.09 -3.68
C THR A 281 25.84 25.11 -4.97
N GLU A 282 25.51 23.95 -5.53
CA GLU A 282 24.72 23.72 -6.74
C GLU A 282 23.56 22.71 -6.53
N ALA A 283 23.20 22.37 -5.29
CA ALA A 283 22.18 21.35 -5.04
C ALA A 283 20.76 21.95 -4.94
N VAL A 284 19.84 21.37 -5.70
CA VAL A 284 18.41 21.39 -5.34
C VAL A 284 18.28 20.78 -3.95
N ALA A 285 17.70 21.53 -3.01
CA ALA A 285 17.50 21.08 -1.64
C ALA A 285 16.01 21.12 -1.27
N GLU A 286 15.53 20.06 -0.63
CA GLU A 286 14.19 20.05 -0.04
C GLU A 286 14.12 21.05 1.13
N HIS A 287 13.03 21.81 1.20
CA HIS A 287 12.76 22.73 2.29
C HIS A 287 11.68 22.11 3.21
N PRO A 288 12.05 21.46 4.34
CA PRO A 288 11.12 20.68 5.16
C PRO A 288 10.01 21.54 5.78
N GLU A 289 10.33 22.75 6.23
CA GLU A 289 9.31 23.65 6.83
C GLU A 289 8.26 24.12 5.81
N LEU A 290 8.69 24.57 4.63
CA LEU A 290 7.77 24.94 3.54
C LEU A 290 7.01 23.73 3.01
N THR A 291 7.66 22.56 2.96
CA THR A 291 7.00 21.30 2.62
C THR A 291 5.83 21.03 3.56
N GLU A 292 6.05 21.09 4.87
CA GLU A 292 4.98 20.89 5.86
C GLU A 292 3.87 21.97 5.75
N LYS A 293 4.24 23.25 5.54
CA LYS A 293 3.25 24.32 5.28
C LYS A 293 2.42 24.02 4.03
N TYR A 294 3.05 23.59 2.93
CA TYR A 294 2.38 23.26 1.68
C TYR A 294 1.46 22.04 1.84
N ARG A 295 1.91 20.98 2.51
CA ARG A 295 1.08 19.80 2.80
C ARG A 295 -0.19 20.15 3.57
N ARG A 296 -0.10 21.06 4.54
CA ARG A 296 -1.27 21.56 5.27
C ARG A 296 -2.22 22.32 4.35
N LEU A 297 -1.70 23.16 3.45
CA LEU A 297 -2.51 23.88 2.48
C LEU A 297 -3.27 22.91 1.56
N VAL A 298 -2.59 21.91 1.00
CA VAL A 298 -3.21 20.96 0.07
C VAL A 298 -3.98 19.82 0.75
N SER A 299 -3.93 19.69 2.08
CA SER A 299 -4.70 18.67 2.81
C SER A 299 -6.22 18.81 2.70
N GLY A 300 -6.71 19.97 2.22
CA GLY A 300 -8.11 20.16 1.85
C GLY A 300 -8.45 19.64 0.45
N LEU A 301 -7.45 19.44 -0.42
CA LEU A 301 -7.59 18.96 -1.80
C LEU A 301 -7.20 17.49 -1.94
N ALA A 302 -6.15 17.10 -1.23
CA ALA A 302 -5.52 15.79 -1.22
C ALA A 302 -5.68 15.14 0.16
N THR A 303 -5.80 13.82 0.22
CA THR A 303 -5.81 13.11 1.52
C THR A 303 -4.47 13.30 2.23
N ARG A 304 -4.42 13.04 3.55
CA ARG A 304 -3.18 13.18 4.32
C ARG A 304 -2.01 12.41 3.71
N ASP A 305 -2.27 11.18 3.25
CA ASP A 305 -1.25 10.31 2.66
C ASP A 305 -0.86 10.76 1.24
N GLU A 306 -1.78 11.37 0.49
CA GLU A 306 -1.48 12.00 -0.80
C GLU A 306 -0.69 13.30 -0.64
N ALA A 307 -0.99 14.08 0.40
CA ALA A 307 -0.25 15.31 0.69
C ALA A 307 1.22 15.00 0.94
N ASP A 308 1.52 13.84 1.52
CA ASP A 308 2.88 13.32 1.67
C ASP A 308 3.58 13.01 0.34
N ALA A 309 2.93 13.11 -0.82
CA ALA A 309 3.61 13.11 -2.12
C ALA A 309 4.30 14.45 -2.43
N PHE A 310 3.84 15.57 -1.86
CA PHE A 310 4.32 16.89 -2.28
C PHE A 310 5.51 17.38 -1.48
N ARG A 311 6.54 17.86 -2.17
CA ARG A 311 7.78 18.40 -1.61
C ARG A 311 8.01 19.80 -2.17
N VAL A 312 8.47 20.70 -1.31
CA VAL A 312 8.95 22.02 -1.74
C VAL A 312 10.45 21.96 -1.82
N PHE A 313 11.00 22.35 -2.96
CA PHE A 313 12.43 22.44 -3.18
C PHE A 313 12.86 23.89 -3.41
N VAL A 314 14.10 24.19 -3.05
CA VAL A 314 14.77 25.45 -3.37
C VAL A 314 16.02 25.13 -4.17
N LEU A 315 16.22 25.84 -5.27
CA LEU A 315 17.44 25.78 -6.06
C LEU A 315 18.15 27.13 -6.02
N ARG A 316 19.46 27.08 -5.76
CA ARG A 316 20.35 28.23 -5.89
C ARG A 316 20.90 28.29 -7.32
N GLU A 317 20.59 29.34 -8.06
CA GLU A 317 21.19 29.59 -9.37
C GLU A 317 22.45 30.44 -9.21
N SER A 318 23.60 29.84 -9.55
CA SER A 318 24.87 30.57 -9.60
C SER A 318 24.94 31.37 -10.90
N ALA A 319 24.56 32.65 -10.82
CA ALA A 319 24.65 33.58 -11.95
C ALA A 319 26.08 33.71 -12.53
N ALA A 320 27.10 33.27 -11.80
CA ALA A 320 28.51 33.37 -12.17
C ALA A 320 28.97 32.38 -13.26
N ALA A 321 28.24 31.27 -13.50
CA ALA A 321 28.71 30.23 -14.42
C ALA A 321 28.53 30.58 -15.91
N ALA A 322 27.60 31.48 -16.26
CA ALA A 322 27.23 31.67 -17.66
C ALA A 322 28.03 32.75 -18.41
N LYS A 323 28.60 33.78 -17.76
CA LYS A 323 29.13 34.96 -18.49
C LYS A 323 30.38 35.67 -17.93
N GLY A 324 31.01 35.19 -16.86
CA GLY A 324 32.27 35.79 -16.37
C GLY A 324 32.17 37.26 -15.89
N GLU A 325 30.96 37.73 -15.59
CA GLU A 325 30.70 39.06 -15.04
C GLU A 325 30.73 39.03 -13.50
N ALA A 326 30.89 40.21 -12.88
CA ALA A 326 30.99 40.44 -11.43
C ALA A 326 29.93 39.64 -10.63
N PRO A 327 30.20 39.24 -9.36
CA PRO A 327 29.34 38.35 -8.58
C PRO A 327 27.91 38.88 -8.49
N ALA A 328 27.09 38.44 -9.44
CA ALA A 328 25.72 38.85 -9.58
C ALA A 328 24.90 38.21 -8.45
N THR A 329 23.89 38.96 -8.01
CA THR A 329 22.87 38.54 -7.05
C THR A 329 22.54 37.06 -7.18
N THR A 330 22.79 36.30 -6.11
CA THR A 330 22.38 34.89 -6.04
C THR A 330 20.87 34.84 -6.14
N ALA A 331 20.38 34.16 -7.17
CA ALA A 331 18.96 34.01 -7.45
C ALA A 331 18.50 32.64 -6.93
N TYR A 332 17.34 32.58 -6.27
CA TYR A 332 16.78 31.32 -5.78
C TYR A 332 15.46 31.01 -6.48
N TRP A 333 15.35 29.78 -6.95
CA TRP A 333 14.10 29.20 -7.42
C TRP A 333 13.44 28.46 -6.28
N ILE A 334 12.11 28.54 -6.22
CA ILE A 334 11.31 27.73 -5.32
C ILE A 334 10.32 26.98 -6.19
N GLY A 335 10.25 25.68 -6.02
CA GLY A 335 9.31 24.84 -6.73
C GLY A 335 8.64 23.82 -5.83
N ILE A 336 7.56 23.26 -6.36
CA ILE A 336 6.85 22.15 -5.73
C ILE A 336 6.96 20.97 -6.69
N HIS A 337 7.37 19.81 -6.18
CA HIS A 337 7.31 18.57 -6.93
C HIS A 337 6.46 17.53 -6.20
N ALA A 338 5.85 16.63 -6.96
CA ALA A 338 5.15 15.48 -6.43
C ALA A 338 6.03 14.23 -6.64
N THR A 339 6.24 13.44 -5.58
CA THR A 339 6.97 12.16 -5.59
C THR A 339 6.06 11.02 -6.07
N ILE A 340 5.38 11.22 -7.20
CA ILE A 340 4.73 10.14 -7.96
C ILE A 340 5.82 9.50 -8.85
N ASP A 341 5.61 8.30 -9.37
CA ASP A 341 6.56 7.67 -10.32
C ASP A 341 5.97 7.76 -11.75
N PRO A 342 6.51 8.63 -12.63
CA PRO A 342 7.68 9.48 -12.45
C PRO A 342 7.41 10.77 -11.67
N PRO A 343 8.42 11.34 -10.99
CA PRO A 343 8.25 12.60 -10.27
C PRO A 343 8.02 13.74 -11.27
N PHE A 344 7.16 14.69 -10.90
CA PHE A 344 6.89 15.85 -11.73
C PHE A 344 6.84 17.13 -10.92
N VAL A 345 7.27 18.23 -11.56
CA VAL A 345 7.26 19.57 -10.99
C VAL A 345 5.89 20.20 -11.29
N LEU A 346 5.20 20.64 -10.24
CA LEU A 346 3.88 21.25 -10.35
C LEU A 346 3.97 22.71 -10.81
N ALA A 347 4.89 23.46 -10.19
CA ALA A 347 5.13 24.87 -10.45
C ALA A 347 6.49 25.26 -9.87
N ALA A 348 7.15 26.23 -10.50
CA ALA A 348 8.33 26.89 -9.96
C ALA A 348 8.25 28.41 -10.19
N VAL A 349 8.73 29.21 -9.25
CA VAL A 349 8.78 30.67 -9.39
C VAL A 349 10.19 31.14 -9.63
N ARG A 350 10.33 32.01 -10.63
CA ARG A 350 11.58 32.67 -10.98
C ARG A 350 11.99 33.73 -9.94
N PRO A 351 13.30 33.89 -9.68
CA PRO A 351 13.81 34.87 -8.71
C PRO A 351 13.53 36.33 -9.08
N ASP A 352 13.46 36.66 -10.37
CA ASP A 352 13.24 38.00 -10.91
C ASP A 352 11.76 38.34 -11.14
N GLY A 353 10.90 37.33 -11.09
CA GLY A 353 9.46 37.44 -11.31
C GLY A 353 8.70 37.94 -10.09
N HIS A 354 8.93 39.19 -9.67
CA HIS A 354 8.04 39.84 -8.71
C HIS A 354 6.70 40.16 -9.38
N TYR A 355 5.65 39.42 -9.01
CA TYR A 355 4.23 39.71 -9.29
C TYR A 355 3.78 39.72 -10.76
N ALA A 356 4.62 39.35 -11.72
CA ALA A 356 4.16 39.13 -13.10
C ALA A 356 3.48 37.75 -13.21
N ASP A 357 2.37 37.66 -13.95
CA ASP A 357 1.70 36.38 -14.21
C ASP A 357 2.62 35.37 -14.95
N ASP A 358 3.66 35.87 -15.64
CA ASP A 358 4.69 35.08 -16.34
C ASP A 358 5.80 34.52 -15.42
N ALA A 359 5.74 34.77 -14.11
CA ALA A 359 6.79 34.35 -13.16
C ALA A 359 6.71 32.87 -12.76
N ILE A 360 5.55 32.24 -12.98
CA ILE A 360 5.29 30.85 -12.62
C ILE A 360 5.54 29.98 -13.85
N VAL A 361 6.60 29.20 -13.79
CA VAL A 361 6.91 28.22 -14.82
C VAL A 361 6.01 27.01 -14.63
N THR A 362 5.14 26.77 -15.63
CA THR A 362 4.23 25.62 -15.71
C THR A 362 4.51 24.72 -16.91
N HIS A 363 5.68 24.82 -17.54
CA HIS A 363 6.14 23.91 -18.59
C HIS A 363 7.55 23.38 -18.30
N TRP A 364 7.79 22.10 -18.61
CA TRP A 364 9.08 21.45 -18.29
C TRP A 364 10.26 22.12 -19.00
N ASP A 365 10.06 22.52 -20.27
CA ASP A 365 11.12 23.11 -21.11
C ASP A 365 11.56 24.52 -20.66
N GLU A 366 10.77 25.16 -19.81
CA GLU A 366 11.05 26.49 -19.25
C GLU A 366 11.89 26.43 -17.96
N LEU A 367 12.09 25.23 -17.40
CA LEU A 367 12.93 25.02 -16.21
C LEU A 367 14.42 25.13 -16.57
N PRO A 368 15.26 25.67 -15.65
CA PRO A 368 16.72 25.65 -15.80
C PRO A 368 17.23 24.23 -16.07
N SER A 369 18.27 24.09 -16.89
CA SER A 369 18.87 22.78 -17.18
C SER A 369 19.32 22.07 -15.92
N SER A 370 19.82 22.80 -14.91
CA SER A 370 20.18 22.21 -13.60
C SER A 370 19.00 21.61 -12.85
N VAL A 371 17.80 22.22 -12.92
CA VAL A 371 16.57 21.60 -12.36
C VAL A 371 16.21 20.38 -13.17
N ARG A 372 16.23 20.50 -14.50
CA ARG A 372 15.88 19.39 -15.40
C ARG A 372 16.79 18.20 -15.15
N GLU A 373 18.11 18.40 -15.16
CA GLU A 373 19.16 17.41 -14.88
C GLU A 373 19.03 16.80 -13.48
N HIS A 374 18.74 17.61 -12.46
CA HIS A 374 18.54 17.10 -11.09
C HIS A 374 17.36 16.13 -10.98
N PHE A 375 16.27 16.44 -11.69
CA PHE A 375 15.09 15.58 -11.79
C PHE A 375 15.15 14.66 -13.03
N GLU A 376 16.27 14.64 -13.75
CA GLU A 376 16.49 13.78 -14.91
C GLU A 376 16.94 12.42 -14.40
N VAL A 377 15.99 11.49 -14.34
CA VAL A 377 16.31 10.08 -14.19
C VAL A 377 17.13 9.69 -15.41
N ASP A 378 18.37 9.23 -15.18
CA ASP A 378 19.29 8.78 -16.22
C ASP A 378 18.58 7.74 -17.11
N PRO A 379 18.29 8.05 -18.38
CA PRO A 379 17.54 7.15 -19.26
C PRO A 379 18.29 5.84 -19.52
N GLU A 380 19.61 5.78 -19.31
CA GLU A 380 20.38 4.55 -19.43
C GLU A 380 20.28 3.64 -18.19
N ALA A 381 20.00 4.20 -17.01
CA ALA A 381 19.82 3.43 -15.78
C ALA A 381 18.51 2.60 -15.79
N ASP A 382 17.47 3.10 -16.47
CA ASP A 382 16.15 2.45 -16.57
C ASP A 382 15.94 1.62 -17.84
N ALA A 383 16.90 1.59 -18.77
CA ALA A 383 16.81 0.80 -20.00
C ALA A 383 16.72 -0.73 -19.78
N ILE A 384 16.93 -1.21 -18.54
CA ILE A 384 16.87 -2.62 -18.17
C ILE A 384 15.46 -3.06 -17.71
N GLU A 385 14.56 -2.15 -17.32
CA GLU A 385 13.16 -2.49 -16.99
C GLU A 385 12.16 -1.83 -17.95
N SER A 386 11.74 -2.62 -18.93
CA SER A 386 10.79 -2.33 -20.00
C SER A 386 9.51 -1.58 -19.60
N ALA A 387 9.39 -0.32 -20.02
CA ALA A 387 8.12 0.30 -20.43
C ALA A 387 8.38 1.50 -21.39
N PRO A 388 8.09 1.38 -22.70
CA PRO A 388 8.20 2.47 -23.68
C PRO A 388 7.21 3.63 -23.48
N HIS A 389 6.42 3.60 -22.40
CA HIS A 389 5.50 4.66 -21.98
C HIS A 389 6.08 5.53 -20.84
N ARG A 390 7.22 5.16 -20.24
CA ARG A 390 7.84 5.89 -19.11
C ARG A 390 8.79 7.02 -19.52
N VAL A 391 9.16 7.11 -20.81
CA VAL A 391 10.10 8.12 -21.33
C VAL A 391 9.38 9.32 -21.94
N ALA A 392 8.08 9.23 -22.18
CA ALA A 392 7.30 10.35 -22.69
C ALA A 392 6.49 10.95 -21.55
N GLN A 393 6.73 12.24 -21.30
CA GLN A 393 5.89 13.18 -20.56
C GLN A 393 6.15 13.32 -19.04
N ARG A 394 7.18 14.12 -18.71
CA ARG A 394 7.29 14.85 -17.42
C ARG A 394 6.42 16.09 -17.51
N LEU A 395 5.14 15.91 -17.21
CA LEU A 395 4.10 16.91 -17.42
C LEU A 395 4.05 17.85 -16.23
N MET A 396 4.23 19.14 -16.49
CA MET A 396 3.64 20.14 -15.59
C MET A 396 2.12 20.09 -15.72
N ILE A 397 1.38 20.66 -14.77
CA ILE A 397 -0.09 20.49 -14.64
C ILE A 397 -0.85 20.70 -15.96
N ASP A 398 -0.37 21.63 -16.79
CA ASP A 398 -1.00 22.00 -18.06
C ASP A 398 -0.79 20.99 -19.18
N ASP A 399 0.32 20.26 -19.14
CA ASP A 399 0.66 19.29 -20.17
C ASP A 399 0.09 17.88 -19.85
N TRP A 400 -0.50 17.68 -18.67
CA TRP A 400 -1.00 16.37 -18.19
C TRP A 400 -2.16 15.82 -19.06
N ARG A 401 -1.85 14.93 -20.02
CA ARG A 401 -2.81 14.28 -20.93
C ARG A 401 -2.37 12.89 -21.38
#